data_AF-A0A369JT22-F1
#
_entry.id   AF-A0A369JT22-F1
#
_cell.length_a   1.000
_cell.length_b   1.000
_cell.length_c   1.000
_cell.angle_alpha   90.00
_cell.angle_beta   90.00
_cell.angle_gamma   90.00
#
_symmetry.space_group_name_H-M   'P 1'
#
loop_
_entity.id
_entity.type
_entity.pdbx_description
1 polymer ?
#
loop_
_entity_poly.entity_id
_entity_poly.type
_entity_poly.pdbx_seq_one_letter_code
_entity_poly.pdbx_strand_id
1 'polypeptide(L)'
;MSSKTAPADDSQLDAIWQIMSKIPESICADVIQLLEDELVTTKADSTILEAFVNAANAVTALPCYKAIRAAATAPKHCVRCHDTFTEEKNDSDSCVIPHVFSECTGYGGAGGPGGAYYEAKCCGAILEEYDAGGCNWLNLATLGKCYKGYHTEDIEDVENDRSGGYNKVNIPRCEFEDGECVAHGYEEGEDPVFDC
;
A
#
# COMPACT_ATOMS: atom_id res chain seq x y z
N MET A 1 -20.35 -12.24 51.07
CA MET A 1 -19.50 -13.42 50.85
C MET A 1 -18.61 -13.11 49.66
N SER A 2 -17.31 -12.85 49.90
CA SER A 2 -16.37 -12.57 48.82
C SER A 2 -15.89 -13.92 48.28
N SER A 3 -16.41 -14.31 47.10
CA SER A 3 -16.01 -15.56 46.44
C SER A 3 -14.57 -15.38 45.94
N LYS A 4 -13.62 -16.08 46.56
CA LYS A 4 -12.25 -16.16 46.03
C LYS A 4 -12.28 -17.05 44.80
N THR A 5 -12.17 -16.45 43.62
CA THR A 5 -11.92 -17.17 42.38
C THR A 5 -10.56 -17.87 42.44
N ALA A 6 -10.47 -19.07 41.85
CA ALA A 6 -9.21 -19.77 41.72
C ALA A 6 -8.28 -19.02 40.75
N PRO A 7 -6.97 -18.97 41.02
CA PRO A 7 -6.01 -18.35 40.11
C PRO A 7 -5.96 -19.07 38.76
N ALA A 8 -5.44 -18.39 37.74
CA ALA A 8 -5.13 -19.01 36.45
C ALA A 8 -4.15 -20.18 36.61
N ASP A 9 -4.22 -21.15 35.69
CA ASP A 9 -3.37 -22.33 35.67
C ASP A 9 -2.24 -22.12 34.64
N ASP A 10 -1.00 -22.06 35.11
CA ASP A 10 0.18 -21.83 34.25
C ASP A 10 0.26 -22.84 33.09
N SER A 11 -0.13 -24.09 33.33
CA SER A 11 -0.13 -25.13 32.27
C SER A 11 -1.17 -24.87 31.19
N GLN A 12 -2.27 -24.21 31.55
CA GLN A 12 -3.32 -23.80 30.61
C GLN A 12 -2.88 -22.57 29.81
N LEU A 13 -2.19 -21.62 30.44
CA LEU A 13 -1.61 -20.46 29.77
C LEU A 13 -0.53 -20.87 28.75
N ASP A 14 0.32 -21.84 29.11
CA ASP A 14 1.28 -22.43 28.17
C ASP A 14 0.61 -23.07 26.95
N ALA A 15 -0.48 -23.81 27.17
CA ALA A 15 -1.26 -24.42 26.09
C ALA A 15 -1.88 -23.35 25.16
N ILE A 16 -2.39 -22.25 25.72
CA ILE A 16 -2.92 -21.11 24.98
C ILE A 16 -1.83 -20.51 24.07
N TRP A 17 -0.63 -20.24 24.61
CA TRP A 17 0.50 -19.73 23.84
C TRP A 17 0.90 -20.66 22.68
N GLN A 18 0.94 -21.97 22.92
CA GLN A 18 1.27 -22.95 21.88
C GLN A 18 0.26 -22.95 20.73
N ILE A 19 -1.04 -22.78 21.01
CA ILE A 19 -2.04 -22.71 19.95
C ILE A 19 -1.95 -21.38 19.21
N MET A 20 -1.77 -20.26 19.93
CA MET A 20 -1.65 -18.93 19.33
C MET A 20 -0.48 -18.82 18.35
N SER A 21 0.63 -19.54 18.57
CA SER A 21 1.75 -19.60 17.61
C SER A 21 1.38 -20.10 16.21
N LYS A 22 0.21 -20.73 16.05
CA LYS A 22 -0.30 -21.27 14.79
C LYS A 22 -1.38 -20.39 14.14
N ILE A 23 -1.80 -19.34 14.83
CA ILE A 23 -2.85 -18.42 14.40
C ILE A 23 -2.18 -17.12 13.94
N PRO A 24 -2.64 -16.49 12.84
CA PRO A 24 -2.16 -15.16 12.48
C PRO A 24 -2.32 -14.17 13.62
N GLU A 25 -1.26 -13.40 13.90
CA GLU A 25 -1.21 -12.45 15.02
C GLU A 25 -2.38 -11.47 15.02
N SER A 26 -2.82 -11.01 13.84
CA SER A 26 -3.97 -10.11 13.67
C SER A 26 -5.29 -10.64 14.24
N ILE A 27 -5.44 -11.96 14.44
CA ILE A 27 -6.63 -12.58 15.04
C ILE A 27 -6.53 -12.64 16.58
N CYS A 28 -5.31 -12.70 17.11
CA CYS A 28 -5.07 -12.91 18.54
C CYS A 28 -4.35 -11.75 19.22
N ALA A 29 -4.14 -10.61 18.56
CA ALA A 29 -3.39 -9.47 19.09
C ALA A 29 -3.88 -9.02 20.48
N ASP A 30 -5.19 -8.89 20.68
CA ASP A 30 -5.75 -8.52 21.98
C ASP A 30 -5.50 -9.59 23.05
N VAL A 31 -5.50 -10.87 22.68
CA VAL A 31 -5.22 -11.98 23.60
C VAL A 31 -3.73 -12.02 23.97
N ILE A 32 -2.84 -11.75 23.01
CA ILE A 32 -1.40 -11.59 23.25
C ILE A 32 -1.21 -10.48 24.29
N GLN A 33 -1.80 -9.30 24.05
CA GLN A 33 -1.69 -8.17 24.96
C GLN A 33 -2.20 -8.49 26.37
N LEU A 34 -3.35 -9.17 26.49
CA LEU A 34 -3.90 -9.59 27.79
C LEU A 34 -2.96 -10.52 28.56
N LEU A 35 -2.25 -11.40 27.86
CA LEU A 35 -1.29 -12.33 28.46
C LEU A 35 0.02 -11.62 28.83
N GLU A 36 0.53 -10.75 27.96
CA GLU A 36 1.75 -9.96 28.20
C GLU A 36 1.59 -8.98 29.36
N ASP A 37 0.41 -8.38 29.51
CA ASP A 37 0.09 -7.46 30.62
C ASP A 37 -0.29 -8.20 31.91
N GLU A 38 -0.20 -9.53 31.94
CA GLU A 38 -0.55 -10.39 33.08
C GLU A 38 -1.98 -10.16 33.61
N LEU A 39 -2.92 -9.79 32.72
CA LEU A 39 -4.30 -9.46 33.08
C LEU A 39 -5.20 -10.70 33.26
N VAL A 40 -4.71 -11.88 32.85
CA VAL A 40 -5.40 -13.17 32.95
C VAL A 40 -5.14 -13.79 34.32
N THR A 41 -5.90 -13.35 35.32
CA THR A 41 -5.60 -13.67 36.73
C THR A 41 -6.40 -14.83 37.30
N THR A 42 -7.50 -15.23 36.64
CA THR A 42 -8.38 -16.29 37.15
C THR A 42 -8.47 -17.50 36.21
N LYS A 43 -8.89 -18.64 36.79
CA LYS A 43 -9.21 -19.84 36.02
C LYS A 43 -10.34 -19.63 35.00
N ALA A 44 -11.27 -18.72 35.30
CA ALA A 44 -12.35 -18.38 34.38
C ALA A 44 -11.81 -17.65 33.15
N ASP A 45 -10.87 -16.71 33.33
CA ASP A 45 -10.26 -15.94 32.25
C ASP A 45 -9.49 -16.87 31.29
N SER A 46 -8.64 -17.74 31.85
CA SER A 46 -7.89 -18.74 31.07
C SER A 46 -8.81 -19.71 30.31
N THR A 47 -9.92 -20.14 30.92
CA THR A 47 -10.93 -20.98 30.22
C THR A 47 -11.59 -20.25 29.04
N ILE A 48 -11.88 -18.95 29.19
CA ILE A 48 -12.45 -18.13 28.12
C ILE A 48 -11.44 -17.95 26.99
N LEU A 49 -10.19 -17.63 27.32
CA LEU A 49 -9.13 -17.46 26.32
C LEU A 49 -8.85 -18.76 25.58
N GLU A 50 -8.79 -19.90 26.27
CA GLU A 50 -8.64 -21.21 25.64
C GLU A 50 -9.79 -21.49 24.65
N ALA A 51 -11.04 -21.20 25.03
CA ALA A 51 -12.18 -21.38 24.14
C ALA A 51 -12.09 -20.48 22.90
N PHE A 52 -11.70 -19.21 23.08
CA PHE A 52 -11.50 -18.26 21.98
C PHE A 52 -10.39 -18.72 21.03
N VAL A 53 -9.21 -19.05 21.56
CA VAL A 53 -8.04 -19.45 20.78
C VAL A 53 -8.30 -20.76 20.03
N ASN A 54 -9.01 -21.72 20.65
CA ASN A 54 -9.44 -22.94 19.97
C ASN A 54 -10.41 -22.66 18.82
N ALA A 55 -11.37 -21.74 19.01
CA ALA A 55 -12.29 -21.33 17.94
C ALA A 55 -11.54 -20.63 16.79
N ALA A 56 -10.62 -19.71 17.12
CA ALA A 56 -9.78 -19.02 16.13
C ALA A 56 -8.89 -20.00 15.34
N ASN A 57 -8.28 -20.98 16.01
CA ASN A 57 -7.52 -22.05 15.38
C ASN A 57 -8.40 -22.90 14.45
N ALA A 58 -9.62 -23.24 14.87
CA ALA A 58 -10.56 -23.99 14.04
C ALA A 58 -10.95 -23.22 12.77
N VAL A 59 -11.22 -21.91 12.89
CA VAL A 59 -11.53 -21.04 11.74
C VAL A 59 -10.35 -20.94 10.78
N THR A 60 -9.15 -20.69 11.30
CA THR A 60 -7.94 -20.53 10.47
C THR A 60 -7.50 -21.82 9.79
N ALA A 61 -7.90 -22.98 10.34
CA ALA A 61 -7.71 -24.28 9.72
C ALA A 61 -8.66 -24.54 8.53
N LEU A 62 -9.77 -23.80 8.40
CA LEU A 62 -10.76 -24.02 7.34
C LEU A 62 -10.15 -23.79 5.94
N PRO A 63 -10.45 -24.66 4.94
CA PRO A 63 -9.95 -24.49 3.57
C PRO A 63 -10.35 -23.14 2.96
N CYS A 64 -11.57 -22.66 3.22
CA CYS A 64 -12.04 -21.38 2.71
C CYS A 64 -11.28 -20.20 3.31
N TYR A 65 -10.98 -20.22 4.61
CA TYR A 65 -10.15 -19.18 5.24
C TYR A 65 -8.75 -19.15 4.62
N LYS A 66 -8.12 -20.33 4.45
CA LYS A 66 -6.82 -20.45 3.79
C LYS A 66 -6.84 -19.92 2.36
N ALA A 67 -7.90 -20.22 1.60
CA ALA A 67 -8.07 -19.71 0.25
C ALA A 67 -8.21 -18.18 0.21
N ILE A 68 -9.02 -17.61 1.11
CA ILE A 68 -9.19 -16.15 1.22
C ILE A 68 -7.86 -15.48 1.58
N ARG A 69 -7.13 -16.03 2.57
CA ARG A 69 -5.82 -15.49 2.96
C ARG A 69 -4.81 -15.60 1.83
N ALA A 70 -4.74 -16.75 1.17
CA ALA A 70 -3.86 -16.93 0.02
C ALA A 70 -4.18 -15.94 -1.11
N ALA A 71 -5.46 -15.66 -1.37
CA ALA A 71 -5.87 -14.66 -2.35
C ALA A 71 -5.51 -13.23 -1.92
N ALA A 72 -5.67 -12.90 -0.63
CA ALA A 72 -5.35 -11.57 -0.10
C ALA A 72 -3.84 -11.25 -0.09
N THR A 73 -2.99 -12.28 0.05
CA THR A 73 -1.53 -12.14 0.05
C THR A 73 -0.88 -12.51 -1.28
N ALA A 74 -1.67 -12.94 -2.28
CA ALA A 74 -1.15 -13.20 -3.60
C ALA A 74 -0.70 -11.88 -4.25
N PRO A 75 0.49 -11.84 -4.87
CA PRO A 75 0.91 -10.66 -5.62
C PRO A 75 0.00 -10.45 -6.82
N LYS A 76 -0.36 -9.19 -7.04
CA LYS A 76 -1.21 -8.69 -8.11
C LYS A 76 -0.50 -7.55 -8.83
N HIS A 77 -0.87 -7.30 -10.07
CA HIS A 77 -0.27 -6.23 -10.86
C HIS A 77 -1.19 -5.01 -10.92
N CYS A 78 -0.71 -3.84 -10.49
CA CYS A 78 -1.47 -2.62 -10.61
C CYS A 78 -1.37 -2.10 -12.05
N VAL A 79 -2.47 -2.07 -12.80
CA VAL A 79 -2.48 -1.55 -14.18
C VAL A 79 -2.33 -0.02 -14.25
N ARG A 80 -2.38 0.67 -13.10
CA ARG A 80 -2.23 2.13 -13.01
C ARG A 80 -0.77 2.56 -12.74
N CYS A 81 -0.12 1.99 -11.74
CA CYS A 81 1.27 2.35 -11.39
C CYS A 81 2.31 1.32 -11.84
N HIS A 82 1.86 0.21 -12.42
CA HIS A 82 2.66 -0.95 -12.86
C HIS A 82 3.45 -1.68 -11.78
N ASP A 83 3.22 -1.35 -10.51
CA ASP A 83 3.85 -2.03 -9.38
C ASP A 83 3.09 -3.30 -8.98
N THR A 84 3.76 -4.18 -8.25
CA THR A 84 3.14 -5.34 -7.63
C THR A 84 2.52 -4.95 -6.29
N PHE A 85 1.29 -5.38 -6.04
CA PHE A 85 0.59 -5.14 -4.78
C PHE A 85 -0.07 -6.41 -4.25
N THR A 86 -0.54 -6.34 -3.01
CA THR A 86 -1.38 -7.37 -2.37
C THR A 86 -2.59 -6.68 -1.78
N GLU A 87 -3.76 -7.32 -1.75
CA GLU A 87 -4.96 -6.70 -1.16
C GLU A 87 -4.77 -6.30 0.30
N GLU A 88 -3.99 -7.07 1.06
CA GLU A 88 -3.68 -6.75 2.47
C GLU A 88 -2.94 -5.42 2.65
N LYS A 89 -2.21 -4.97 1.63
CA LYS A 89 -1.43 -3.72 1.63
C LYS A 89 -2.01 -2.66 0.68
N ASN A 90 -3.19 -2.91 0.12
CA ASN A 90 -3.83 -2.00 -0.82
C ASN A 90 -4.69 -1.00 -0.04
N ASP A 91 -4.11 0.16 0.26
CA ASP A 91 -4.80 1.25 0.93
C ASP A 91 -4.92 2.49 0.02
N SER A 92 -5.60 3.53 0.51
CA SER A 92 -5.86 4.78 -0.23
C SER A 92 -4.62 5.61 -0.57
N ASP A 93 -3.43 5.19 -0.15
CA ASP A 93 -2.14 5.84 -0.40
C ASP A 93 -1.10 4.87 -0.99
N SER A 94 -1.48 3.64 -1.29
CA SER A 94 -0.55 2.61 -1.74
C SER A 94 -0.13 2.80 -3.21
N CYS A 95 -1.07 3.19 -4.08
CA CYS A 95 -0.81 3.48 -5.48
C CYS A 95 -0.47 4.97 -5.66
N VAL A 96 0.81 5.28 -5.82
CA VAL A 96 1.31 6.66 -5.99
C VAL A 96 1.97 6.84 -7.35
N ILE A 97 1.52 7.86 -8.10
CA ILE A 97 2.07 8.17 -9.43
C ILE A 97 2.60 9.59 -9.44
N PRO A 98 3.91 9.80 -9.66
CA PRO A 98 4.47 11.15 -9.77
C PRO A 98 4.01 11.83 -11.08
N HIS A 99 4.05 13.16 -11.10
CA HIS A 99 3.90 13.92 -12.33
C HIS A 99 5.03 13.59 -13.31
N VAL A 100 4.76 13.61 -14.62
CA VAL A 100 5.81 13.62 -15.65
C VAL A 100 6.02 15.01 -16.12
N PHE A 101 7.23 15.50 -15.95
CA PHE A 101 7.68 16.70 -16.62
C PHE A 101 8.55 16.28 -17.81
N SER A 102 8.26 16.86 -18.97
CA SER A 102 9.06 16.68 -20.19
C SER A 102 9.95 17.91 -20.40
N GLU A 103 10.37 18.17 -21.65
CA GLU A 103 11.19 19.31 -22.02
C GLU A 103 10.69 20.65 -21.46
N CYS A 104 11.62 21.60 -21.32
CA CYS A 104 11.33 22.98 -20.90
C CYS A 104 10.23 23.57 -21.80
N THR A 105 9.10 23.93 -21.21
CA THR A 105 7.96 24.48 -21.94
C THR A 105 8.04 25.99 -22.08
N GLY A 106 8.95 26.65 -21.36
CA GLY A 106 9.35 28.02 -21.64
C GLY A 106 10.29 28.63 -20.61
N TYR A 107 10.73 29.85 -20.92
CA TYR A 107 11.67 30.62 -20.12
C TYR A 107 11.04 31.90 -19.58
N GLY A 108 11.50 32.31 -18.40
CA GLY A 108 10.94 33.43 -17.65
C GLY A 108 9.79 32.98 -16.74
N GLY A 109 9.96 33.18 -15.43
CA GLY A 109 9.04 32.74 -14.39
C GLY A 109 9.41 33.30 -13.01
N ALA A 110 8.96 32.67 -11.92
CA ALA A 110 9.20 33.15 -10.55
C ALA A 110 10.70 33.25 -10.17
N GLY A 111 11.58 32.49 -10.85
CA GLY A 111 13.04 32.58 -10.71
C GLY A 111 13.69 33.81 -11.39
N GLY A 112 12.91 34.61 -12.12
CA GLY A 112 13.42 35.75 -12.88
C GLY A 112 13.75 35.41 -14.35
N PRO A 113 14.50 36.27 -15.06
CA PRO A 113 14.75 36.15 -16.50
C PRO A 113 15.50 34.88 -16.93
N GLY A 114 16.14 34.17 -15.99
CA GLY A 114 16.87 32.93 -16.23
C GLY A 114 16.14 31.66 -15.80
N GLY A 115 14.92 31.77 -15.26
CA GLY A 115 14.13 30.62 -14.82
C GLY A 115 13.50 29.86 -15.98
N ALA A 116 13.23 28.58 -15.77
CA ALA A 116 12.53 27.70 -16.69
C ALA A 116 11.27 27.13 -16.03
N TYR A 117 10.27 26.79 -16.84
CA TYR A 117 9.12 26.04 -16.37
C TYR A 117 8.87 24.83 -17.27
N TYR A 118 8.33 23.78 -16.65
CA TYR A 118 8.09 22.49 -17.24
C TYR A 118 6.64 22.12 -16.93
N GLU A 119 5.83 21.93 -17.97
CA GLU A 119 4.44 21.54 -17.80
C GLU A 119 4.33 20.01 -17.75
N ALA A 120 3.58 19.50 -16.78
CA ALA A 120 3.38 18.09 -16.62
C ALA A 120 2.41 17.59 -17.69
N LYS A 121 2.87 16.67 -18.54
CA LYS A 121 2.00 16.07 -19.58
C LYS A 121 0.76 15.38 -18.99
N CYS A 122 0.84 14.95 -17.73
CA CYS A 122 -0.23 14.19 -17.08
C CYS A 122 -1.44 15.02 -16.62
N CYS A 123 -1.25 16.27 -16.19
CA CYS A 123 -2.34 17.07 -15.63
C CYS A 123 -2.13 18.59 -15.74
N GLY A 124 -1.09 19.05 -16.44
CA GLY A 124 -0.76 20.47 -16.59
C GLY A 124 -0.14 21.10 -15.34
N ALA A 125 0.25 20.31 -14.34
CA ALA A 125 1.02 20.83 -13.21
C ALA A 125 2.31 21.49 -13.70
N ILE A 126 2.73 22.61 -13.12
CA ILE A 126 3.91 23.35 -13.59
C ILE A 126 5.04 23.18 -12.57
N LEU A 127 6.17 22.62 -13.01
CA LEU A 127 7.42 22.61 -12.26
C LEU A 127 8.24 23.83 -12.65
N GLU A 128 8.69 24.58 -11.67
CA GLU A 128 9.49 25.79 -11.88
C GLU A 128 10.91 25.59 -11.39
N GLU A 129 11.85 26.05 -12.19
CA GLU A 129 13.28 26.04 -11.92
C GLU A 129 13.79 27.47 -11.81
N TYR A 130 14.56 27.75 -10.75
CA TYR A 130 15.08 29.09 -10.49
C TYR A 130 16.03 29.58 -11.59
N ASP A 131 16.95 28.71 -11.99
CA ASP A 131 17.94 28.91 -13.04
C ASP A 131 17.95 27.69 -13.95
N ALA A 132 17.65 27.90 -15.24
CA ALA A 132 17.49 26.82 -16.21
C ALA A 132 18.71 25.88 -16.27
N GLY A 133 18.49 24.59 -16.02
CA GLY A 133 19.54 23.57 -15.97
C GLY A 133 20.35 23.53 -14.67
N GLY A 134 19.97 24.31 -13.65
CA GLY A 134 20.59 24.33 -12.33
C GLY A 134 19.96 23.33 -11.34
N CYS A 135 18.83 22.72 -11.70
CA CYS A 135 18.01 21.80 -10.91
C CYS A 135 17.59 22.37 -9.54
N ASN A 136 17.52 23.70 -9.45
CA ASN A 136 17.02 24.43 -8.28
C ASN A 136 15.50 24.60 -8.38
N TRP A 137 14.78 23.52 -8.06
CA TRP A 137 13.32 23.48 -8.16
C TRP A 137 12.64 24.34 -7.10
N LEU A 138 11.79 25.27 -7.54
CA LEU A 138 11.11 26.22 -6.66
C LEU A 138 9.90 25.62 -5.96
N ASN A 139 9.20 24.70 -6.62
CA ASN A 139 7.90 24.20 -6.19
C ASN A 139 7.77 22.66 -6.20
N LEU A 140 8.88 21.94 -6.42
CA LEU A 140 8.89 20.46 -6.44
C LEU A 140 8.31 19.85 -5.16
N ALA A 141 8.67 20.39 -3.99
CA ALA A 141 8.17 19.89 -2.71
C ALA A 141 6.66 20.10 -2.52
N THR A 142 6.07 21.06 -3.22
CA THR A 142 4.64 21.42 -3.09
C THR A 142 3.76 20.87 -4.22
N LEU A 143 4.36 20.38 -5.30
CA LEU A 143 3.66 19.85 -6.48
C LEU A 143 2.83 18.59 -6.17
N GLY A 144 3.18 17.84 -5.13
CA GLY A 144 2.48 16.63 -4.77
C GLY A 144 2.71 15.51 -5.76
N LYS A 145 1.65 14.74 -6.06
CA LYS A 145 1.68 13.57 -6.93
C LYS A 145 0.52 13.68 -7.93
N CYS A 146 0.68 13.11 -9.11
CA CYS A 146 -0.37 13.07 -10.11
C CYS A 146 -1.56 12.23 -9.65
N TYR A 147 -1.27 11.10 -8.99
CA TYR A 147 -2.30 10.22 -8.45
C TYR A 147 -1.84 9.65 -7.10
N LYS A 148 -2.81 9.46 -6.21
CA LYS A 148 -2.66 8.79 -4.92
C LYS A 148 -3.98 8.10 -4.59
N GLY A 149 -3.95 6.79 -4.42
CA GLY A 149 -5.16 5.99 -4.24
C GLY A 149 -4.87 4.51 -4.03
N TYR A 150 -5.88 3.69 -4.26
CA TYR A 150 -5.76 2.23 -4.26
C TYR A 150 -5.14 1.73 -5.57
N HIS A 151 -4.37 0.65 -5.49
CA HIS A 151 -4.00 -0.14 -6.65
C HIS A 151 -5.24 -0.79 -7.26
N THR A 152 -5.20 -1.01 -8.57
CA THR A 152 -6.29 -1.63 -9.32
C THR A 152 -5.75 -2.54 -10.41
N GLU A 153 -6.45 -3.65 -10.66
CA GLU A 153 -6.27 -4.53 -11.83
C GLU A 153 -7.28 -4.19 -12.94
N ASP A 154 -8.21 -3.27 -12.66
CA ASP A 154 -9.30 -2.89 -13.55
C ASP A 154 -8.85 -1.80 -14.53
N ILE A 155 -8.65 -2.20 -15.78
CA ILE A 155 -8.28 -1.29 -16.87
C ILE A 155 -9.39 -0.27 -17.13
N GLU A 156 -10.67 -0.65 -17.02
CA GLU A 156 -11.78 0.26 -17.25
C GLU A 156 -11.86 1.33 -16.16
N ASP A 157 -11.55 0.99 -14.91
CA ASP A 157 -11.44 1.96 -13.81
C ASP A 157 -10.36 3.01 -14.13
N VAL A 158 -9.20 2.58 -14.64
CA VAL A 158 -8.14 3.51 -15.05
C VAL A 158 -8.54 4.33 -16.27
N GLU A 159 -9.14 3.72 -17.30
CA GLU A 159 -9.53 4.43 -18.54
C GLU A 159 -10.66 5.45 -18.31
N ASN A 160 -11.55 5.21 -17.35
CA ASN A 160 -12.68 6.09 -17.04
C ASN A 160 -12.38 7.12 -15.94
N ASP A 161 -11.22 7.06 -15.27
CA ASP A 161 -10.86 7.99 -14.22
C ASP A 161 -10.58 9.39 -14.77
N ARG A 162 -11.49 10.32 -14.44
CA ARG A 162 -11.38 11.75 -14.80
C ARG A 162 -10.25 12.47 -14.05
N SER A 163 -9.70 11.83 -13.02
CA SER A 163 -8.67 12.36 -12.12
C SER A 163 -7.26 12.05 -12.60
N GLY A 164 -7.10 11.31 -13.70
CA GLY A 164 -5.81 10.97 -14.28
C GLY A 164 -5.70 9.51 -14.65
N GLY A 165 -6.56 9.03 -15.56
CA GLY A 165 -6.39 7.75 -16.25
C GLY A 165 -5.04 7.61 -16.97
N TYR A 166 -4.92 6.65 -17.91
CA TYR A 166 -3.68 6.50 -18.67
C TYR A 166 -3.27 7.84 -19.30
N ASN A 167 -2.24 8.47 -18.75
CA ASN A 167 -1.71 9.72 -19.26
C ASN A 167 -0.80 9.50 -20.48
N LYS A 168 -0.60 8.22 -20.87
CA LYS A 168 0.20 7.75 -22.01
C LYS A 168 1.67 8.17 -21.96
N VAL A 169 2.11 8.67 -20.82
CA VAL A 169 3.49 9.09 -20.58
C VAL A 169 4.04 8.30 -19.40
N ASN A 170 3.62 8.56 -18.16
CA ASN A 170 4.01 7.71 -17.01
C ASN A 170 3.16 6.46 -16.82
N ILE A 171 1.99 6.43 -17.45
CA ILE A 171 1.02 5.35 -17.30
C ILE A 171 0.66 4.90 -18.72
N PRO A 172 1.49 4.05 -19.36
CA PRO A 172 1.12 3.37 -20.58
C PRO A 172 0.13 2.25 -20.27
N ARG A 173 -0.67 1.86 -21.25
CA ARG A 173 -1.41 0.59 -21.12
C ARG A 173 -0.38 -0.54 -21.10
N CYS A 174 -0.58 -1.52 -20.22
CA CYS A 174 0.28 -2.70 -20.13
C CYS A 174 -0.54 -3.98 -20.28
N GLU A 175 0.17 -5.05 -20.64
CA GLU A 175 -0.31 -6.42 -20.58
C GLU A 175 0.55 -7.19 -19.57
N PHE A 176 -0.08 -8.05 -18.77
CA PHE A 176 0.64 -8.88 -17.80
C PHE A 176 0.87 -10.26 -18.43
N GLU A 177 2.09 -10.49 -18.90
CA GLU A 177 2.50 -11.69 -19.64
C GLU A 177 3.58 -12.44 -18.86
N ASP A 178 3.41 -13.75 -18.65
CA ASP A 178 4.39 -14.62 -17.96
C ASP A 178 4.89 -14.13 -16.58
N GLY A 179 4.09 -13.32 -15.88
CA GLY A 179 4.44 -12.75 -14.58
C GLY A 179 5.18 -11.42 -14.65
N GLU A 180 5.36 -10.86 -15.85
CA GLU A 180 5.97 -9.56 -16.08
C GLU A 180 4.96 -8.55 -16.63
N CYS A 181 5.13 -7.29 -16.22
CA CYS A 181 4.39 -6.18 -16.80
C CYS A 181 5.07 -5.78 -18.12
N VAL A 182 4.39 -6.02 -19.23
CA VAL A 182 4.82 -5.56 -20.55
C VAL A 182 4.07 -4.27 -20.85
N ALA A 183 4.71 -3.14 -20.56
CA ALA A 183 4.21 -1.83 -20.98
C ALA A 183 4.36 -1.71 -22.50
N HIS A 184 3.31 -1.26 -23.20
CA HIS A 184 3.48 -0.83 -24.58
C HIS A 184 4.33 0.44 -24.56
N GLY A 185 5.52 0.34 -25.18
CA GLY A 185 6.60 1.33 -25.01
C GLY A 185 6.21 2.76 -25.35
N TYR A 186 7.02 3.67 -24.82
CA TYR A 186 7.04 5.09 -25.15
C TYR A 186 7.21 5.32 -26.67
N GLU A 187 6.67 6.42 -27.19
CA GLU A 187 7.13 6.91 -28.49
C GLU A 187 8.61 7.33 -28.36
N GLU A 188 9.40 7.14 -29.43
CA GLU A 188 10.84 7.43 -29.44
C GLU A 188 11.08 8.93 -29.10
N GLY A 189 11.80 9.22 -28.01
CA GLY A 189 12.15 10.60 -27.59
C GLY A 189 11.37 11.18 -26.40
N GLU A 190 10.62 10.37 -25.65
CA GLU A 190 9.80 10.82 -24.51
C GLU A 190 10.40 10.58 -23.12
N ASP A 191 11.73 10.61 -22.99
CA ASP A 191 12.38 10.40 -21.69
C ASP A 191 11.96 11.49 -20.68
N PRO A 192 11.57 11.10 -19.45
CA PRO A 192 11.16 12.05 -18.44
C PRO A 192 12.34 12.88 -17.94
N VAL A 193 12.10 14.16 -17.64
CA VAL A 193 13.13 15.06 -17.09
C VAL A 193 13.33 14.74 -15.62
N PHE A 194 14.11 13.70 -15.33
CA PHE A 194 14.55 13.37 -13.97
C PHE A 194 16.04 13.02 -13.86
N ASP A 195 16.82 13.19 -14.92
CA ASP A 195 18.28 12.96 -14.87
C ASP A 195 19.05 14.25 -14.52
N CYS A 196 18.74 14.75 -13.32
CA CYS A 196 19.67 15.42 -12.42
C CYS A 196 19.36 15.00 -10.97
#